data_AF-A0A6P0KVQ7-F1
#
_entry.id   AF-A0A6P0KVQ7-F1
#
_cell.length_a   1.000
_cell.length_b   1.000
_cell.length_c   1.000
_cell.angle_alpha   90.00
_cell.angle_beta   90.00
_cell.angle_gamma   90.00
#
_symmetry.space_group_name_H-M   'P 1'
#
loop_
_entity.id
_entity.type
_entity.pdbx_description
1 polymer ?
#
loop_
_entity_poly.entity_id
_entity_poly.type
_entity_poly.pdbx_seq_one_letter_code
_entity_poly.pdbx_strand_id
1 'polypeptide(L)'
;MNRIDQELAALEEAITHLAKEFQTTYSNYLTFLGQCVGQQLIMAAYRICTQGYPESFLNLSVNSRQQLQQSLRKLAQETQQQLPSLLKQWQESRSATTDDLDQDLDQDSDQDFDQDSDQDSEMPSSTEDSRFLNALREPSPAAELTSNPRNSIEKLEEWLKHLESGITKTIQDVSVETNRILHKSSIIPDKFPQEILEAAAKVEASAVETAESPNIIKIMMETKGDGETDESRLTRIIAIKLRLSEIEFADPNLTPGRKKIRDLLAKMSQLKREYYKKQRQKAVAQAEAAWRASWFDD
;
A
#
# COMPACT_ATOMS: atom_id res chain seq x y z
N MET A 1 -26.55 12.68 26.80
CA MET A 1 -25.58 11.95 25.96
C MET A 1 -24.56 11.31 26.89
N ASN A 2 -24.36 9.99 26.84
CA ASN A 2 -23.54 9.29 27.84
C ASN A 2 -22.06 9.68 27.71
N ARG A 3 -21.37 9.88 28.84
CA ARG A 3 -19.92 10.17 28.89
C ARG A 3 -19.08 9.18 28.08
N ILE A 4 -19.51 7.91 28.02
CA ILE A 4 -18.87 6.84 27.24
C ILE A 4 -18.94 7.12 25.73
N ASP A 5 -20.04 7.72 25.24
CA ASP A 5 -20.18 8.07 23.83
C ASP A 5 -19.26 9.23 23.43
N GLN A 6 -19.08 10.22 24.32
CA GLN A 6 -18.14 11.32 24.10
C GLN A 6 -16.69 10.83 24.07
N GLU A 7 -16.32 9.92 24.98
CA GLU A 7 -14.98 9.33 25.01
C GLU A 7 -14.71 8.44 23.78
N LEU A 8 -15.72 7.73 23.26
CA LEU A 8 -15.60 6.98 22.00
C LEU A 8 -15.43 7.89 20.79
N ALA A 9 -16.22 8.96 20.70
CA ALA A 9 -16.09 9.95 19.62
C ALA A 9 -14.70 10.61 19.61
N ALA A 10 -14.13 10.93 20.78
CA ALA A 10 -12.78 11.46 20.88
C ALA A 10 -11.70 10.45 20.42
N LEU A 11 -11.87 9.16 20.73
CA LEU A 11 -10.97 8.12 20.24
C LEU A 11 -11.07 7.95 18.72
N GLU A 12 -12.27 8.07 18.15
CA GLU A 12 -12.50 8.04 16.71
C GLU A 12 -11.81 9.22 16.00
N GLU A 13 -11.94 10.42 16.54
CA GLU A 13 -11.21 11.59 16.04
C GLU A 13 -9.69 11.37 16.09
N ALA A 14 -9.17 10.82 17.20
CA ALA A 14 -7.75 10.49 17.32
C ALA A 14 -7.29 9.45 16.27
N ILE A 15 -8.12 8.46 15.93
CA ILE A 15 -7.83 7.48 14.87
C ILE A 15 -7.79 8.15 13.50
N THR A 16 -8.72 9.06 13.21
CA THR A 16 -8.71 9.81 11.93
C THR A 16 -7.47 10.70 11.81
N HIS A 17 -7.03 11.32 12.91
CA HIS A 17 -5.79 12.10 12.95
C HIS A 17 -4.57 11.20 12.71
N LEU A 18 -4.53 10.03 13.36
CA LEU A 18 -3.45 9.05 13.18
C LEU A 18 -3.35 8.56 11.74
N ALA A 19 -4.49 8.32 11.07
CA ALA A 19 -4.51 7.93 9.66
C ALA A 19 -3.87 9.01 8.76
N LYS A 20 -4.18 10.29 9.00
CA LYS A 20 -3.54 11.42 8.30
C LYS A 20 -2.04 11.48 8.58
N GLU A 21 -1.61 11.29 9.84
CA GLU A 21 -0.19 11.25 10.19
C GLU A 21 0.56 10.11 9.48
N PHE A 22 -0.03 8.92 9.40
CA PHE A 22 0.52 7.80 8.64
C PHE A 22 0.66 8.16 7.17
N GLN A 23 -0.39 8.70 6.55
CA GLN A 23 -0.36 9.08 5.14
C GLN A 23 0.76 10.06 4.82
N THR A 24 0.89 11.15 5.59
CA THR A 24 1.98 12.12 5.39
C THR A 24 3.35 11.49 5.61
N THR A 25 3.48 10.64 6.63
CA THR A 25 4.75 9.98 6.96
C THR A 25 5.17 9.00 5.86
N TYR A 26 4.26 8.15 5.37
CA TYR A 26 4.54 7.24 4.27
C TYR A 26 4.77 7.97 2.95
N SER A 27 4.07 9.08 2.67
CA SER A 27 4.28 9.87 1.46
C SER A 27 5.73 10.34 1.33
N ASN A 28 6.25 10.93 2.41
CA ASN A 28 7.64 11.36 2.47
C ASN A 28 8.59 10.15 2.40
N TYR A 29 8.31 9.12 3.20
CA TYR A 29 9.14 7.92 3.27
C TYR A 29 9.28 7.23 1.91
N LEU A 30 8.18 7.01 1.18
CA LEU A 30 8.17 6.32 -0.11
C LEU A 30 8.85 7.14 -1.21
N THR A 31 8.76 8.46 -1.13
CA THR A 31 9.48 9.36 -2.06
C THR A 31 10.99 9.17 -1.91
N PHE A 32 11.51 9.21 -0.68
CA PHE A 32 12.93 8.96 -0.43
C PHE A 32 13.33 7.52 -0.71
N LEU A 33 12.49 6.55 -0.34
CA LEU A 33 12.76 5.13 -0.56
C LEU A 33 12.88 4.83 -2.05
N GLY A 34 12.00 5.39 -2.90
CA GLY A 34 12.09 5.25 -4.35
C GLY A 34 13.43 5.70 -4.89
N GLN A 35 13.92 6.87 -4.46
CA GLN A 35 15.23 7.39 -4.86
C GLN A 35 16.36 6.44 -4.44
N CYS A 36 16.34 5.98 -3.19
CA CYS A 36 17.34 5.06 -2.65
C CYS A 36 17.35 3.71 -3.38
N VAL A 37 16.17 3.12 -3.64
CA VAL A 37 16.04 1.86 -4.40
C VAL A 37 16.65 2.02 -5.79
N GLY A 38 16.33 3.11 -6.50
CA GLY A 38 16.89 3.39 -7.82
C GLY A 38 18.42 3.52 -7.80
N GLN A 39 18.99 4.21 -6.82
CA GLN A 39 20.44 4.34 -6.67
C GLN A 39 21.10 2.98 -6.35
N GLN A 40 20.55 2.22 -5.41
CA GLN A 40 21.05 0.91 -5.02
C GLN A 40 20.99 -0.10 -6.17
N LEU A 41 19.94 -0.04 -7.00
CA LEU A 41 19.85 -0.83 -8.23
C LEU A 41 21.01 -0.55 -9.18
N ILE A 42 21.31 0.73 -9.44
CA ILE A 42 22.40 1.11 -10.34
C ILE A 42 23.76 0.68 -9.77
N MET A 43 23.96 0.83 -8.45
CA MET A 43 25.18 0.38 -7.78
C MET A 43 25.34 -1.14 -7.82
N ALA A 44 24.26 -1.90 -7.58
CA ALA A 44 24.27 -3.35 -7.65
C ALA A 44 24.55 -3.84 -9.08
N ALA A 45 23.89 -3.25 -10.08
CA ALA A 45 24.12 -3.58 -11.49
C ALA A 45 25.55 -3.27 -11.92
N TYR A 46 26.11 -2.13 -11.51
CA TYR A 46 27.51 -1.79 -11.76
C TYR A 46 28.45 -2.85 -11.17
N ARG A 47 28.23 -3.27 -9.92
CA ARG A 47 29.05 -4.31 -9.26
C ARG A 47 28.92 -5.65 -9.97
N ILE A 48 27.72 -6.06 -10.39
CA ILE A 48 27.58 -7.29 -11.17
C ILE A 48 28.33 -7.20 -12.50
N CYS A 49 28.22 -6.09 -13.22
CA CYS A 49 28.89 -5.94 -14.52
C CYS A 49 30.42 -5.87 -14.39
N THR A 50 30.96 -5.32 -13.30
CA THR A 50 32.41 -5.06 -13.16
C THR A 50 33.14 -6.06 -12.27
N GLN A 51 32.46 -6.68 -11.31
CA GLN A 51 33.02 -7.62 -10.34
C GLN A 51 32.43 -9.02 -10.48
N GLY A 52 31.16 -9.13 -10.89
CA GLY A 52 30.49 -10.42 -11.08
C GLY A 52 30.82 -11.07 -12.43
N TYR A 53 30.60 -10.34 -13.52
CA TYR A 53 30.78 -10.81 -14.90
C TYR A 53 31.52 -9.78 -15.78
N PRO A 54 32.76 -9.40 -15.43
CA PRO A 54 33.54 -8.43 -16.20
C PRO A 54 33.76 -8.87 -17.66
N GLU A 55 34.09 -10.14 -17.89
CA GLU A 55 34.31 -10.67 -19.24
C GLU A 55 33.06 -10.57 -20.10
N SER A 56 31.89 -10.94 -19.57
CA SER A 56 30.61 -10.80 -20.28
C SER A 56 30.36 -9.34 -20.68
N PHE A 57 30.61 -8.40 -19.76
CA PHE A 57 30.43 -6.97 -20.03
C PHE A 57 31.44 -6.42 -21.06
N LEU A 58 32.70 -6.87 -21.01
CA LEU A 58 33.74 -6.50 -21.96
C LEU A 58 33.50 -7.08 -23.36
N ASN A 59 32.82 -8.23 -23.47
CA ASN A 59 32.45 -8.81 -24.76
C ASN A 59 31.25 -8.11 -25.43
N LEU A 60 30.48 -7.29 -24.69
CA LEU A 60 29.40 -6.51 -25.29
C LEU A 60 29.91 -5.42 -26.24
N SER A 61 29.16 -5.19 -27.31
CA SER A 61 29.36 -4.03 -28.19
C SER A 61 29.09 -2.72 -27.43
N VAL A 62 29.63 -1.61 -27.91
CA VAL A 62 29.37 -0.27 -27.33
C VAL A 62 27.88 0.04 -27.30
N ASN A 63 27.14 -0.32 -28.36
CA ASN A 63 25.68 -0.12 -28.44
C ASN A 63 24.95 -0.97 -27.39
N SER A 64 25.29 -2.26 -27.25
CA SER A 64 24.70 -3.16 -26.25
C SER A 64 24.93 -2.67 -24.82
N ARG A 65 26.13 -2.14 -24.52
CA ARG A 65 26.42 -1.52 -23.21
C ARG A 65 25.57 -0.28 -22.96
N GLN A 66 25.39 0.57 -23.97
CA GLN A 66 24.52 1.75 -23.87
C GLN A 66 23.06 1.37 -23.64
N GLN A 67 22.55 0.39 -24.38
CA GLN A 67 21.19 -0.12 -24.23
C GLN A 67 20.97 -0.70 -22.82
N LEU A 68 21.88 -1.54 -22.33
CA LEU A 68 21.84 -2.08 -20.97
C LEU A 68 21.75 -0.95 -19.92
N GLN A 69 22.63 0.05 -20.01
CA GLN A 69 22.62 1.18 -19.08
C GLN A 69 21.34 2.00 -19.15
N GLN A 70 20.78 2.21 -20.36
CA GLN A 70 19.52 2.91 -20.54
C GLN A 70 18.34 2.14 -19.93
N SER A 71 18.25 0.83 -20.17
CA SER A 71 17.21 -0.04 -19.60
C SER A 71 17.24 -0.03 -18.06
N LEU A 72 18.43 -0.14 -17.46
CA LEU A 72 18.58 -0.10 -16.00
C LEU A 72 18.19 1.27 -15.41
N ARG A 73 18.58 2.37 -16.07
CA ARG A 73 18.18 3.72 -15.64
C ARG A 73 16.68 3.95 -15.76
N LYS A 74 16.06 3.46 -16.83
CA LYS A 74 14.62 3.53 -17.03
C LYS A 74 13.89 2.77 -15.92
N LEU A 75 14.31 1.54 -15.62
CA LEU A 75 13.75 0.75 -14.52
C LEU A 75 13.90 1.45 -13.16
N ALA A 76 15.06 2.07 -12.88
CA ALA A 76 15.26 2.87 -11.68
C ALA A 76 14.28 4.05 -11.58
N GLN A 77 14.05 4.77 -12.69
CA GLN A 77 13.11 5.89 -12.75
C GLN A 77 11.66 5.45 -12.60
N GLU A 78 11.27 4.34 -13.22
CA GLU A 78 9.93 3.75 -13.07
C GLU A 78 9.68 3.35 -11.62
N THR A 79 10.66 2.70 -10.98
CA THR A 79 10.58 2.32 -9.56
C THR A 79 10.41 3.53 -8.63
N GLN A 80 11.14 4.63 -8.92
CA GLN A 80 11.04 5.89 -8.18
C GLN A 80 9.62 6.48 -8.21
N GLN A 81 8.87 6.25 -9.30
CA GLN A 81 7.50 6.73 -9.46
C GLN A 81 6.46 5.74 -8.92
N GLN A 82 6.73 4.44 -9.02
CA GLN A 82 5.83 3.37 -8.57
C GLN A 82 5.69 3.31 -7.05
N LEU A 83 6.76 3.50 -6.27
CA LEU A 83 6.65 3.40 -4.81
C LEU A 83 5.70 4.45 -4.21
N PRO A 84 5.77 5.75 -4.57
CA PRO A 84 4.79 6.72 -4.12
C PRO A 84 3.36 6.47 -4.64
N SER A 85 3.18 5.81 -5.78
CA SER A 85 1.84 5.56 -6.33
C SER A 85 1.04 4.52 -5.54
N LEU A 86 1.71 3.66 -4.75
CA LEU A 86 1.06 2.73 -3.81
C LEU A 86 0.13 3.47 -2.82
N LEU A 87 0.46 4.71 -2.45
CA LEU A 87 -0.42 5.52 -1.59
C LEU A 87 -1.63 6.07 -2.33
N LYS A 88 -1.46 6.46 -3.59
CA LYS A 88 -2.54 7.04 -4.41
C LYS A 88 -3.62 6.01 -4.73
N GLN A 89 -3.22 4.78 -5.05
CA GLN A 89 -4.13 3.66 -5.32
C GLN A 89 -5.11 3.43 -4.16
N TRP A 90 -4.65 3.60 -2.92
CA TRP A 90 -5.54 3.52 -1.77
C TRP A 90 -6.46 4.73 -1.63
N GLN A 91 -5.98 5.96 -1.87
CA GLN A 91 -6.83 7.15 -1.80
C GLN A 91 -7.99 7.08 -2.80
N GLU A 92 -7.71 6.61 -4.02
CA GLU A 92 -8.71 6.40 -5.07
C GLU A 92 -9.73 5.34 -4.66
N SER A 93 -9.29 4.22 -4.06
CA SER A 93 -10.19 3.19 -3.55
C SER A 93 -11.13 3.66 -2.42
N ARG A 94 -10.78 4.75 -1.72
CA ARG A 94 -11.61 5.38 -0.68
C ARG A 94 -12.56 6.45 -1.19
N SER A 95 -12.22 7.13 -2.28
CA SER A 95 -13.09 8.13 -2.90
C SER A 95 -14.18 7.47 -3.75
N ALA A 96 -13.93 6.26 -4.28
CA ALA A 96 -14.91 5.54 -5.07
C ALA A 96 -16.08 4.96 -4.25
N THR A 97 -15.95 4.85 -2.92
CA THR A 97 -17.02 4.33 -2.05
C THR A 97 -18.06 5.38 -1.63
N THR A 98 -17.84 6.67 -1.96
CA THR A 98 -18.73 7.76 -1.57
C THR A 98 -19.76 8.13 -2.65
N ASP A 99 -19.50 7.79 -3.92
CA ASP A 99 -20.32 8.24 -5.06
C ASP A 99 -21.34 7.21 -5.56
N ASP A 100 -21.32 5.97 -5.03
CA ASP A 100 -22.12 4.84 -5.56
C ASP A 100 -23.45 4.61 -4.81
N LEU A 101 -23.90 5.55 -3.97
CA LEU A 101 -25.15 5.45 -3.20
C LEU A 101 -26.22 6.50 -3.58
N ASP A 102 -25.97 7.37 -4.56
CA ASP A 102 -26.90 8.45 -4.96
C ASP A 102 -27.47 8.31 -6.39
N GLN A 103 -27.37 7.15 -7.05
CA GLN A 103 -27.86 6.96 -8.43
C GLN A 103 -29.07 6.01 -8.61
N ASP A 104 -29.84 5.71 -7.56
CA ASP A 104 -30.99 4.79 -7.67
C ASP A 104 -32.33 5.37 -7.17
N LEU A 105 -32.57 6.67 -7.33
CA LEU A 105 -33.92 7.24 -7.22
C LEU A 105 -34.12 8.32 -8.29
N ASP A 106 -34.69 7.89 -9.43
CA ASP A 106 -35.76 8.57 -10.18
C ASP A 106 -35.72 8.14 -11.66
N GLN A 107 -36.25 6.95 -11.92
CA GLN A 107 -36.85 6.62 -13.22
C GLN A 107 -38.23 6.01 -12.96
N ASP A 108 -39.23 6.87 -12.80
CA ASP A 108 -40.56 6.58 -13.31
C ASP A 108 -41.01 7.81 -14.10
N SER A 109 -40.88 7.68 -15.42
CA SER A 109 -41.44 8.57 -16.41
C SER A 109 -42.81 8.02 -16.84
N ASP A 110 -43.89 8.59 -16.32
CA ASP A 110 -45.22 8.43 -16.92
C ASP A 110 -45.71 9.81 -17.41
N GLN A 111 -45.71 9.96 -18.73
CA GLN A 111 -46.50 10.94 -19.47
C GLN A 111 -47.76 10.23 -19.98
N ASP A 112 -48.96 10.71 -19.62
CA ASP A 112 -49.86 11.37 -20.58
C ASP A 112 -51.28 11.63 -20.04
N PHE A 113 -51.68 12.90 -20.18
CA PHE A 113 -52.97 13.50 -20.60
C PHE A 113 -54.34 13.08 -20.01
N ASP A 114 -54.98 14.09 -19.40
CA ASP A 114 -56.19 14.82 -19.87
C ASP A 114 -57.48 14.86 -19.00
N GLN A 115 -57.95 16.12 -18.89
CA GLN A 115 -59.31 16.68 -18.86
C GLN A 115 -60.17 16.86 -17.57
N ASP A 116 -60.39 18.16 -17.30
CA ASP A 116 -61.63 18.89 -16.94
C ASP A 116 -62.47 18.51 -15.70
N SER A 117 -62.62 19.46 -14.77
CA SER A 117 -63.83 20.31 -14.64
C SER A 117 -63.85 21.16 -13.35
N ASP A 118 -64.45 22.33 -13.50
CA ASP A 118 -64.64 23.42 -12.52
C ASP A 118 -65.42 23.05 -11.24
N GLN A 119 -65.07 23.67 -10.10
CA GLN A 119 -65.96 24.61 -9.39
C GLN A 119 -65.36 25.16 -8.08
N ASP A 120 -65.21 26.48 -8.07
CA ASP A 120 -65.60 27.45 -7.05
C ASP A 120 -65.25 27.28 -5.54
N SER A 121 -64.52 28.31 -5.07
CA SER A 121 -64.89 29.21 -3.96
C SER A 121 -64.08 29.19 -2.66
N GLU A 122 -63.71 30.42 -2.28
CA GLU A 122 -63.37 30.96 -0.95
C GLU A 122 -61.89 30.94 -0.46
N MET A 123 -61.26 32.10 -0.63
CA MET A 123 -60.34 32.73 0.33
C MET A 123 -61.18 33.65 1.25
N PRO A 124 -60.80 33.99 2.51
CA PRO A 124 -59.43 34.36 2.91
C PRO A 124 -59.00 34.03 4.37
N SER A 125 -57.68 34.12 4.64
CA SER A 125 -57.08 34.95 5.72
C SER A 125 -55.82 34.33 6.36
N SER A 126 -54.75 35.14 6.35
CA SER A 126 -53.71 35.29 7.39
C SER A 126 -52.79 34.10 7.74
N THR A 127 -51.51 34.16 7.34
CA THR A 127 -50.37 34.71 8.12
C THR A 127 -49.07 34.01 7.67
N GLU A 128 -48.26 34.78 6.94
CA GLU A 128 -46.78 34.77 6.87
C GLU A 128 -45.99 33.45 7.00
N ASP A 129 -45.52 33.04 5.82
CA ASP A 129 -44.42 32.15 5.48
C ASP A 129 -43.28 32.04 6.51
N SER A 130 -43.06 30.83 7.01
CA SER A 130 -41.82 30.41 7.68
C SER A 130 -41.32 29.08 7.14
N ARG A 131 -41.30 28.90 5.81
CA ARG A 131 -40.79 27.67 5.18
C ARG A 131 -39.98 27.87 3.89
N PHE A 132 -39.38 29.04 3.72
CA PHE A 132 -38.46 29.31 2.61
C PHE A 132 -37.10 29.81 3.11
N LEU A 133 -36.38 29.02 3.92
CA LEU A 133 -34.91 29.06 4.04
C LEU A 133 -34.42 27.76 4.68
N ASN A 134 -34.51 26.65 3.94
CA ASN A 134 -33.57 25.56 4.15
C ASN A 134 -32.79 25.38 2.86
N ALA A 135 -31.96 26.40 2.58
CA ALA A 135 -30.97 26.36 1.53
C ALA A 135 -29.98 25.22 1.83
N LEU A 136 -29.85 24.31 0.87
CA LEU A 136 -28.62 23.68 0.43
C LEU A 136 -27.56 23.57 1.54
N ARG A 137 -27.72 22.62 2.44
CA ARG A 137 -26.59 22.12 3.21
C ARG A 137 -26.06 20.90 2.50
N GLU A 138 -25.08 21.13 1.63
CA GLU A 138 -24.23 20.07 1.09
C GLU A 138 -23.80 19.15 2.25
N PRO A 139 -23.98 17.82 2.11
CA PRO A 139 -23.51 16.90 3.13
C PRO A 139 -21.98 17.02 3.21
N SER A 140 -21.52 17.48 4.37
CA SER A 140 -20.11 17.55 4.71
C SER A 140 -19.47 16.15 4.60
N PRO A 141 -18.23 16.03 4.07
CA PRO A 141 -17.50 14.76 3.87
C PRO A 141 -17.09 14.02 5.17
N ALA A 142 -17.79 14.28 6.28
CA ALA A 142 -17.62 13.65 7.58
C ALA A 142 -18.68 12.56 7.87
N ALA A 143 -19.72 12.41 7.04
CA ALA A 143 -20.86 11.54 7.32
C ALA A 143 -20.58 10.03 7.17
N GLU A 144 -19.54 9.62 6.43
CA GLU A 144 -19.26 8.20 6.19
C GLU A 144 -18.46 7.49 7.30
N LEU A 145 -18.13 8.19 8.38
CA LEU A 145 -17.52 7.57 9.57
C LEU A 145 -18.57 7.00 10.54
N THR A 146 -19.86 7.09 10.23
CA THR A 146 -20.95 6.80 11.19
C THR A 146 -21.47 5.35 11.18
N SER A 147 -21.04 4.47 10.26
CA SER A 147 -21.67 3.13 10.15
C SER A 147 -21.02 1.99 10.95
N ASN A 148 -19.74 2.08 11.35
CA ASN A 148 -19.17 1.25 12.42
C ASN A 148 -17.69 1.62 12.66
N PRO A 149 -17.35 2.25 13.78
CA PRO A 149 -15.97 2.69 14.04
C PRO A 149 -14.99 1.53 14.31
N ARG A 150 -15.52 0.32 14.60
CA ARG A 150 -14.77 -0.94 14.57
C ARG A 150 -14.10 -1.18 13.21
N ASN A 151 -14.76 -0.79 12.12
CA ASN A 151 -14.23 -0.96 10.77
C ASN A 151 -13.10 0.03 10.48
N SER A 152 -13.04 1.19 11.15
CA SER A 152 -12.06 2.24 10.82
C SER A 152 -10.62 1.89 11.22
N ILE A 153 -10.42 1.28 12.41
CA ILE A 153 -9.10 0.81 12.84
C ILE A 153 -8.67 -0.42 12.05
N GLU A 154 -9.59 -1.37 11.85
CA GLU A 154 -9.31 -2.62 11.13
C GLU A 154 -8.95 -2.32 9.66
N LYS A 155 -9.68 -1.43 8.99
CA LYS A 155 -9.33 -0.92 7.65
C LYS A 155 -7.96 -0.23 7.60
N LEU A 156 -7.61 0.54 8.63
CA LEU A 156 -6.29 1.19 8.71
C LEU A 156 -5.16 0.15 8.82
N GLU A 157 -5.36 -0.90 9.62
CA GLU A 157 -4.39 -2.00 9.74
C GLU A 157 -4.23 -2.79 8.45
N GLU A 158 -5.34 -3.10 7.76
CA GLU A 158 -5.33 -3.77 6.46
C GLU A 158 -4.59 -2.94 5.42
N TRP A 159 -4.84 -1.62 5.39
CA TRP A 159 -4.11 -0.72 4.52
C TRP A 159 -2.61 -0.71 4.80
N LEU A 160 -2.20 -0.59 6.06
CA LEU A 160 -0.78 -0.60 6.44
C LEU A 160 -0.09 -1.92 6.04
N LYS A 161 -0.77 -3.06 6.24
CA LYS A 161 -0.26 -4.37 5.80
C LYS A 161 -0.13 -4.45 4.28
N HIS A 162 -1.15 -4.00 3.56
CA HIS A 162 -1.14 -3.98 2.10
C HIS A 162 -0.01 -3.08 1.57
N LEU A 163 0.19 -1.92 2.19
CA LEU A 163 1.24 -0.97 1.82
C LEU A 163 2.64 -1.56 2.06
N GLU A 164 2.93 -2.11 3.23
CA GLU A 164 4.22 -2.76 3.53
C GLU A 164 4.49 -3.97 2.62
N SER A 165 3.44 -4.76 2.34
CA SER A 165 3.53 -5.84 1.37
C SER A 165 3.80 -5.32 -0.05
N GLY A 166 3.16 -4.23 -0.44
CA GLY A 166 3.36 -3.56 -1.73
C GLY A 166 4.79 -3.05 -1.89
N ILE A 167 5.36 -2.41 -0.85
CA ILE A 167 6.75 -1.97 -0.84
C ILE A 167 7.71 -3.15 -1.07
N THR A 168 7.52 -4.22 -0.30
CA THR A 168 8.36 -5.42 -0.37
C THR A 168 8.28 -6.06 -1.75
N LYS A 169 7.05 -6.20 -2.27
CA LYS A 169 6.78 -6.75 -3.61
C LYS A 169 7.42 -5.90 -4.71
N THR A 170 7.29 -4.58 -4.67
CA THR A 170 7.91 -3.69 -5.66
C THR A 170 9.44 -3.85 -5.66
N ILE A 171 10.09 -3.93 -4.50
CA ILE A 171 11.55 -4.13 -4.42
C ILE A 171 11.97 -5.51 -4.97
N GLN A 172 11.16 -6.54 -4.72
CA GLN A 172 11.35 -7.89 -5.24
C GLN A 172 11.17 -7.95 -6.76
N ASP A 173 10.10 -7.36 -7.29
CA ASP A 173 9.80 -7.29 -8.72
C ASP A 173 10.91 -6.55 -9.47
N VAL A 174 11.42 -5.45 -8.89
CA VAL A 174 12.56 -4.71 -9.44
C VAL A 174 13.83 -5.55 -9.44
N SER A 175 14.08 -6.35 -8.41
CA SER A 175 15.22 -7.28 -8.37
C SER A 175 15.13 -8.34 -9.49
N VAL A 176 13.94 -8.93 -9.66
CA VAL A 176 13.64 -9.90 -10.72
C VAL A 176 13.85 -9.28 -12.10
N GLU A 177 13.24 -8.11 -12.34
CA GLU A 177 13.31 -7.42 -13.62
C GLU A 177 14.75 -7.01 -13.96
N THR A 178 15.53 -6.59 -12.97
CA THR A 178 16.94 -6.28 -13.18
C THR A 178 17.74 -7.51 -13.60
N ASN A 179 17.53 -8.65 -12.93
CA ASN A 179 18.18 -9.91 -13.31
C ASN A 179 17.77 -10.35 -14.72
N ARG A 180 16.50 -10.15 -15.10
CA ARG A 180 16.00 -10.41 -16.45
C ARG A 180 16.70 -9.54 -17.50
N ILE A 181 16.88 -8.24 -17.24
CA ILE A 181 17.63 -7.33 -18.11
C ILE A 181 19.08 -7.79 -18.26
N LEU A 182 19.73 -8.18 -17.16
CA LEU A 182 21.12 -8.65 -17.17
C LEU A 182 21.28 -9.98 -17.92
N HIS A 183 20.32 -10.89 -17.79
CA HIS A 183 20.29 -12.14 -18.54
C HIS A 183 20.08 -11.90 -20.04
N LYS A 184 19.06 -11.11 -20.42
CA LYS A 184 18.80 -10.75 -21.82
C LYS A 184 19.95 -10.02 -22.52
N SER A 185 20.77 -9.33 -21.75
CA SER A 185 21.95 -8.62 -22.25
C SER A 185 23.21 -9.50 -22.24
N SER A 186 23.06 -10.81 -22.02
CA SER A 186 24.14 -11.80 -21.92
C SER A 186 25.22 -11.45 -20.87
N ILE A 187 24.89 -10.65 -19.86
CA ILE A 187 25.78 -10.40 -18.71
C ILE A 187 25.76 -11.61 -17.80
N ILE A 188 24.55 -12.01 -17.38
CA ILE A 188 24.32 -13.30 -16.72
C ILE A 188 24.27 -14.35 -17.84
N PRO A 189 25.13 -15.38 -17.82
CA PRO A 189 25.16 -16.40 -18.85
C PRO A 189 23.82 -17.11 -19.10
N ASP A 190 23.48 -17.34 -20.37
CA ASP A 190 22.20 -17.96 -20.80
C ASP A 190 22.00 -19.41 -20.32
N LYS A 191 23.08 -20.05 -19.84
CA LYS A 191 23.03 -21.37 -19.20
C LYS A 191 22.30 -21.37 -17.86
N PHE A 192 21.91 -20.21 -17.34
CA PHE A 192 21.22 -20.07 -16.07
C PHE A 192 19.72 -19.82 -16.30
N PRO A 193 18.85 -20.81 -16.01
CA PRO A 193 17.41 -20.66 -16.21
C PRO A 193 16.83 -19.46 -15.46
N GLN A 194 15.91 -18.75 -16.12
CA GLN A 194 15.27 -17.56 -15.55
C GLN A 194 14.52 -17.89 -14.25
N GLU A 195 13.96 -19.09 -14.15
CA GLU A 195 13.23 -19.57 -12.97
C GLU A 195 14.10 -19.59 -11.72
N ILE A 196 15.40 -19.93 -11.86
CA ILE A 196 16.36 -19.93 -10.74
C ILE A 196 16.70 -18.50 -10.33
N LEU A 197 16.85 -17.58 -11.29
CA LEU A 197 17.11 -16.17 -11.01
C LEU A 197 15.91 -15.49 -10.32
N GLU A 198 14.70 -15.87 -10.70
CA GLU A 198 13.49 -15.43 -10.03
C GLU A 198 13.39 -16.00 -8.61
N ALA A 199 13.61 -17.31 -8.44
CA ALA A 199 13.64 -17.91 -7.11
C ALA A 199 14.70 -17.23 -6.23
N ALA A 200 15.90 -16.96 -6.75
CA ALA A 200 16.97 -16.26 -6.05
C ALA A 200 16.57 -14.88 -5.54
N ALA A 201 15.86 -14.11 -6.36
CA ALA A 201 15.35 -12.79 -6.00
C ALA A 201 14.20 -12.87 -4.99
N LYS A 202 13.43 -13.96 -4.98
CA LYS A 202 12.22 -14.13 -4.16
C LYS A 202 12.43 -14.89 -2.84
N VAL A 203 13.47 -15.71 -2.71
CA VAL A 203 13.75 -16.51 -1.50
C VAL A 203 14.03 -15.57 -0.33
N GLU A 204 13.27 -15.70 0.76
CA GLU A 204 13.65 -15.14 2.06
C GLU A 204 14.84 -15.95 2.59
N ALA A 205 15.91 -15.25 3.00
CA ALA A 205 17.20 -15.85 3.30
C ALA A 205 17.09 -16.99 4.32
N SER A 206 17.24 -18.23 3.86
CA SER A 206 17.51 -19.38 4.73
C SER A 206 18.50 -20.31 4.04
N ALA A 207 19.60 -20.54 4.76
CA ALA A 207 20.72 -21.44 4.48
C ALA A 207 21.61 -21.06 3.28
N VAL A 208 22.86 -20.68 3.60
CA VAL A 208 24.00 -20.47 2.68
C VAL A 208 24.06 -19.11 1.96
N GLU A 209 23.86 -18.01 2.69
CA GLU A 209 24.17 -16.67 2.18
C GLU A 209 25.49 -16.15 2.78
N THR A 210 26.61 -16.22 2.05
CA THR A 210 27.78 -15.37 2.35
C THR A 210 27.51 -13.98 1.78
N ALA A 211 26.85 -13.12 2.57
CA ALA A 211 26.55 -11.73 2.24
C ALA A 211 27.84 -10.88 2.23
N GLU A 212 28.67 -11.04 1.21
CA GLU A 212 29.92 -10.26 1.06
C GLU A 212 29.67 -8.88 0.42
N SER A 213 28.52 -8.67 -0.23
CA SER A 213 28.20 -7.43 -0.94
C SER A 213 26.71 -7.11 -0.83
N PRO A 214 26.32 -5.88 -0.42
CA PRO A 214 24.93 -5.53 -0.27
C PRO A 214 24.18 -5.64 -1.60
N ASN A 215 22.92 -6.05 -1.49
CA ASN A 215 21.95 -6.19 -2.55
C ASN A 215 22.31 -7.23 -3.65
N ILE A 216 23.22 -8.16 -3.36
CA ILE A 216 23.68 -9.20 -4.29
C ILE A 216 23.64 -10.56 -3.59
N ILE A 217 23.16 -11.59 -4.31
CA ILE A 217 23.16 -12.97 -3.86
C ILE A 217 24.11 -13.82 -4.72
N LYS A 218 24.78 -14.78 -4.08
CA LYS A 218 25.72 -15.72 -4.70
C LYS A 218 25.19 -17.14 -4.48
N ILE A 219 24.82 -17.83 -5.55
CA ILE A 219 24.25 -19.18 -5.52
C ILE A 219 25.23 -20.15 -6.19
N MET A 220 25.50 -21.30 -5.57
CA MET A 220 26.29 -22.36 -6.17
C MET A 220 25.33 -23.36 -6.81
N MET A 221 25.52 -23.69 -8.10
CA MET A 221 24.73 -24.70 -8.79
C MET A 221 25.63 -25.81 -9.33
N GLU A 222 25.13 -27.04 -9.30
CA GLU A 222 25.73 -28.15 -10.03
C GLU A 222 25.22 -28.10 -11.47
N THR A 223 26.11 -27.80 -12.42
CA THR A 223 25.79 -27.94 -13.85
C THR A 223 26.29 -29.28 -14.33
N LYS A 224 25.45 -30.05 -15.03
CA LYS A 224 25.92 -31.20 -15.82
C LYS A 224 26.87 -30.68 -16.90
N GLY A 225 28.10 -31.17 -16.94
CA GLY A 225 29.04 -30.84 -18.00
C GLY A 225 28.60 -31.51 -19.31
N ASP A 226 28.62 -30.78 -20.42
CA ASP A 226 28.37 -31.31 -21.77
C ASP A 226 29.55 -32.14 -22.32
N GLY A 227 30.31 -32.82 -21.46
CA GLY A 227 31.50 -33.60 -21.85
C GLY A 227 31.58 -34.94 -21.12
N GLU A 228 32.09 -35.96 -21.81
CA GLU A 228 32.20 -37.38 -21.37
C GLU A 228 33.00 -37.63 -20.08
N THR A 229 33.50 -36.59 -19.41
CA THR A 229 34.09 -36.66 -18.08
C THR A 229 33.14 -36.05 -17.05
N ASP A 230 32.42 -36.95 -16.38
CA ASP A 230 31.36 -36.74 -15.39
C ASP A 230 31.90 -36.13 -14.07
N GLU A 231 32.47 -34.91 -14.13
CA GLU A 231 32.76 -34.10 -12.94
C GLU A 231 31.67 -33.02 -12.79
N SER A 232 30.86 -33.12 -11.75
CA SER A 232 29.91 -32.09 -11.31
C SER A 232 30.64 -30.76 -11.05
N ARG A 233 30.74 -29.89 -12.07
CA ARG A 233 31.35 -28.56 -11.91
C ARG A 233 30.33 -27.65 -11.22
N LEU A 234 30.58 -27.38 -9.94
CA LEU A 234 29.88 -26.34 -9.19
C LEU A 234 30.17 -24.97 -9.83
N THR A 235 29.17 -24.38 -10.48
CA THR A 235 29.26 -23.04 -11.07
C THR A 235 28.59 -22.02 -10.13
N ARG A 236 29.26 -20.89 -9.88
CA ARG A 236 28.72 -19.78 -9.08
C ARG A 236 27.87 -18.85 -9.95
N ILE A 237 26.62 -18.63 -9.55
CA ILE A 237 25.73 -17.58 -10.05
C ILE A 237 25.81 -16.39 -9.12
N ILE A 238 25.96 -15.20 -9.68
CA ILE A 238 25.86 -13.91 -9.00
C ILE A 238 24.63 -13.19 -9.57
N ALA A 239 23.69 -12.78 -8.72
CA ALA A 239 22.44 -12.13 -9.11
C ALA A 239 22.09 -10.98 -8.14
N ILE A 240 21.22 -10.07 -8.56
CA ILE A 240 20.74 -8.96 -7.74
C ILE A 240 19.57 -9.43 -6.88
N LYS A 241 19.63 -9.07 -5.60
CA LYS A 241 18.54 -9.22 -4.64
C LYS A 241 18.54 -7.97 -3.77
N LEU A 242 17.75 -6.96 -4.16
CA LEU A 242 17.60 -5.75 -3.38
C LEU A 242 16.87 -6.10 -2.06
N ARG A 243 17.42 -5.63 -0.94
CA ARG A 243 16.86 -5.91 0.39
C ARG A 243 16.49 -4.61 1.07
N LEU A 244 15.24 -4.51 1.51
CA LEU A 244 14.74 -3.28 2.15
C LEU A 244 15.60 -2.87 3.34
N SER A 245 16.01 -3.81 4.20
CA SER A 245 16.87 -3.54 5.36
C SER A 245 18.24 -2.97 4.98
N GLU A 246 18.86 -3.45 3.90
CA GLU A 246 20.16 -2.96 3.43
C GLU A 246 20.02 -1.59 2.75
N ILE A 247 18.92 -1.34 2.05
CA ILE A 247 18.60 -0.04 1.45
C ILE A 247 18.35 1.01 2.56
N GLU A 248 17.54 0.68 3.56
CA GLU A 248 17.28 1.55 4.72
C GLU A 248 18.56 1.83 5.54
N PHE A 249 19.47 0.85 5.62
CA PHE A 249 20.75 1.02 6.31
C PHE A 249 21.75 1.88 5.51
N ALA A 250 21.70 1.80 4.18
CA ALA A 250 22.64 2.52 3.32
C ALA A 250 22.42 4.04 3.30
N ASP A 251 21.19 4.52 3.53
CA ASP A 251 20.86 5.95 3.49
C ASP A 251 20.30 6.46 4.84
N PRO A 252 20.98 7.42 5.50
CA PRO A 252 20.55 7.95 6.79
C PRO A 252 19.21 8.70 6.73
N ASN A 253 18.75 9.16 5.57
CA ASN A 253 17.50 9.91 5.42
C ASN A 253 16.25 9.02 5.58
N LEU A 254 16.38 7.70 5.39
CA LEU A 254 15.28 6.75 5.57
C LEU A 254 15.04 6.40 7.05
N THR A 255 16.08 6.50 7.88
CA THR A 255 16.02 6.11 9.29
C THR A 255 15.00 6.92 10.10
N PRO A 256 14.94 8.28 10.00
CA PRO A 256 13.92 9.06 10.68
C PRO A 256 12.49 8.71 10.25
N GLY A 257 12.28 8.46 8.96
CA GLY A 257 10.99 8.04 8.41
C GLY A 257 10.53 6.71 9.00
N ARG A 258 11.42 5.69 8.98
CA ARG A 258 11.12 4.37 9.54
C ARG A 258 10.92 4.40 11.05
N LYS A 259 11.67 5.25 11.77
CA LYS A 259 11.43 5.49 13.21
C LYS A 259 10.05 6.08 13.46
N LYS A 260 9.67 7.12 12.72
CA LYS A 260 8.35 7.75 12.86
C LYS A 260 7.21 6.75 12.57
N ILE A 261 7.34 5.92 11.55
CA ILE A 261 6.37 4.85 11.25
C ILE A 261 6.21 3.90 12.46
N ARG A 262 7.32 3.46 13.08
CA ARG A 262 7.27 2.61 14.28
C ARG A 262 6.61 3.30 15.47
N ASP A 263 6.88 4.59 15.68
CA ASP A 263 6.27 5.37 16.76
C ASP A 263 4.75 5.51 16.54
N LEU A 264 4.30 5.71 15.30
CA LEU A 264 2.87 5.75 14.95
C LEU A 264 2.19 4.39 15.12
N LEU A 265 2.86 3.29 14.75
CA LEU A 265 2.34 1.92 14.98
C LEU A 265 2.17 1.63 16.48
N ALA A 266 3.09 2.10 17.32
CA ALA A 266 2.96 1.98 18.77
C ALA A 266 1.73 2.75 19.28
N LYS A 267 1.55 4.00 18.85
CA LYS A 267 0.35 4.82 19.17
C LYS A 267 -0.95 4.16 18.70
N MET A 268 -0.96 3.60 17.48
CA MET A 268 -2.10 2.86 16.94
C MET A 268 -2.49 1.69 17.83
N SER A 269 -1.51 0.91 18.27
CA SER A 269 -1.75 -0.25 19.14
C SER A 269 -2.33 0.15 20.49
N GLN A 270 -1.94 1.31 21.02
CA GLN A 270 -2.49 1.86 22.27
C GLN A 270 -3.94 2.31 22.06
N LEU A 271 -4.20 3.13 21.04
CA LEU A 271 -5.56 3.61 20.73
C LEU A 271 -6.52 2.45 20.45
N LYS A 272 -6.07 1.41 19.75
CA LYS A 272 -6.85 0.18 19.52
C LYS A 272 -7.29 -0.47 20.82
N ARG A 273 -6.39 -0.60 21.80
CA ARG A 273 -6.70 -1.19 23.12
C ARG A 273 -7.69 -0.33 23.89
N GLU A 274 -7.50 0.98 23.89
CA GLU A 274 -8.40 1.93 24.57
C GLU A 274 -9.80 1.92 23.95
N TYR A 275 -9.88 1.92 22.63
CA TYR A 275 -11.12 1.84 21.87
C TYR A 275 -11.92 0.58 22.20
N TYR A 276 -11.32 -0.61 22.07
CA TYR A 276 -12.05 -1.85 22.40
C TYR A 276 -12.45 -1.96 23.87
N LYS A 277 -11.64 -1.42 24.78
CA LYS A 277 -11.99 -1.36 26.21
C LYS A 277 -13.23 -0.49 26.42
N LYS A 278 -13.30 0.68 25.80
CA LYS A 278 -14.44 1.60 25.88
C LYS A 278 -15.69 1.06 25.18
N GLN A 279 -15.52 0.42 24.03
CA GLN A 279 -16.60 -0.24 23.31
C GLN A 279 -17.23 -1.36 24.14
N ARG A 280 -16.41 -2.18 24.82
CA ARG A 280 -16.90 -3.21 25.75
C ARG A 280 -17.64 -2.61 26.94
N GLN A 281 -17.15 -1.50 27.51
CA GLN A 281 -17.83 -0.80 28.61
C GLN A 281 -19.22 -0.29 28.17
N LYS A 282 -19.33 0.27 26.96
CA LYS A 282 -20.61 0.68 26.37
C LYS A 282 -21.57 -0.50 26.22
N ALA A 283 -21.09 -1.62 25.66
CA ALA A 283 -21.90 -2.82 25.46
C ALA A 283 -22.42 -3.39 26.79
N VAL A 284 -21.59 -3.43 27.83
CA VAL A 284 -22.01 -3.87 29.17
C VAL A 284 -23.06 -2.91 29.74
N ALA A 285 -22.84 -1.60 29.68
CA ALA A 285 -23.81 -0.63 30.19
C ALA A 285 -25.16 -0.71 29.44
N GLN A 286 -25.14 -0.92 28.13
CA GLN A 286 -26.35 -1.13 27.32
C GLN A 286 -27.05 -2.45 27.67
N ALA A 287 -26.31 -3.54 27.84
CA ALA A 287 -26.86 -4.83 28.23
C ALA A 287 -27.50 -4.77 29.63
N GLU A 288 -26.85 -4.12 30.60
CA GLU A 288 -27.43 -3.95 31.92
C GLU A 288 -28.66 -3.03 31.91
N ALA A 289 -28.66 -1.97 31.10
CA ALA A 289 -29.82 -1.10 30.94
C ALA A 289 -31.00 -1.85 30.29
N ALA A 290 -30.73 -2.64 29.24
CA ALA A 290 -31.73 -3.47 28.58
C ALA A 290 -32.28 -4.54 29.55
N TRP A 291 -31.40 -5.19 30.31
CA TRP A 291 -31.80 -6.17 31.33
C TRP A 291 -32.73 -5.56 32.38
N ARG A 292 -32.38 -4.39 32.93
CA ARG A 292 -33.22 -3.66 33.89
C ARG A 292 -34.56 -3.24 33.27
N ALA A 293 -34.57 -2.85 31.99
CA ALA A 293 -35.78 -2.45 31.28
C ALA A 293 -36.71 -3.62 30.92
N SER A 294 -36.16 -4.83 30.73
CA SER A 294 -36.93 -6.06 30.50
C SER A 294 -37.41 -6.74 31.79
N TRP A 295 -37.02 -6.22 32.95
CA TRP A 295 -37.43 -6.75 34.25
C TRP A 295 -38.78 -6.15 34.66
N PHE A 296 -39.86 -6.90 34.46
CA PHE A 296 -41.18 -6.59 34.98
C PHE A 296 -41.49 -7.55 36.14
N ASP A 297 -41.98 -7.03 37.27
CA ASP A 297 -42.54 -7.85 38.35
C ASP A 297 -43.97 -8.26 37.94
N ASP A 298 -44.27 -9.56 37.94
CA ASP A 298 -45.64 -10.12 37.85
C ASP A 298 -46.42 -9.92 39.16
#